data_AF-A0A2N0VKI5-F1
#
_entry.id   AF-A0A2N0VKI5-F1
#
_cell.length_a   1.000
_cell.length_b   1.000
_cell.length_c   1.000
_cell.angle_alpha   90.00
_cell.angle_beta   90.00
_cell.angle_gamma   90.00
#
_symmetry.space_group_name_H-M   'P 1'
#
loop_
_entity.id
_entity.type
_entity.pdbx_description
1 polymer ?
#
loop_
_entity_poly.entity_id
_entity_poly.type
_entity_poly.pdbx_seq_one_letter_code
_entity_poly.pdbx_strand_id
1 'polypeptide(L)'
;MENKENLVDVQLIRDMLYDDDGYVKEFSNASIQSFGEFKQHFKESLLAREMDELRRAGHKIKPVAMMLKLDPVIEMYDTSKTYLEENRSTEELADLADDMETYCDTVIAEFQELV
;
A
#
# COMPACT_ATOMS: atom_id res chain seq x y z
N MET A 1 20.06 -12.99 14.31
CA MET A 1 19.42 -12.21 13.23
C MET A 1 17.95 -12.55 13.33
N GLU A 2 17.12 -11.61 13.76
CA GLU A 2 15.67 -11.81 13.77
C GLU A 2 15.25 -12.11 12.32
N ASN A 3 14.53 -13.21 12.11
CA ASN A 3 13.80 -13.44 10.87
C ASN A 3 12.76 -12.32 10.80
N LYS A 4 13.09 -11.24 10.08
CA LYS A 4 12.09 -10.23 9.74
C LYS A 4 11.13 -10.94 8.77
N GLU A 5 9.91 -11.20 9.21
CA GLU A 5 8.88 -11.72 8.32
C GLU A 5 8.61 -10.65 7.25
N ASN A 6 8.74 -11.03 5.99
CA ASN A 6 8.40 -10.16 4.86
C ASN A 6 6.90 -9.84 4.91
N LEU A 7 6.52 -8.63 4.50
CA LEU A 7 5.12 -8.22 4.38
C LEU A 7 4.42 -8.94 3.22
N VAL A 8 5.17 -9.24 2.17
CA VAL A 8 4.73 -9.91 0.95
C VAL A 8 4.95 -11.41 1.10
N ASP A 9 3.85 -12.16 1.18
CA ASP A 9 3.87 -13.62 1.13
C ASP A 9 4.11 -14.10 -0.31
N VAL A 10 5.37 -14.43 -0.60
CA VAL A 10 5.80 -14.91 -1.93
C VAL A 10 5.12 -16.25 -2.28
N GLN A 11 4.88 -17.12 -1.30
CA GLN A 11 4.22 -18.40 -1.56
C GLN A 11 2.75 -18.17 -1.97
N LEU A 12 2.05 -17.26 -1.30
CA LEU A 12 0.69 -16.85 -1.69
C LEU A 12 0.64 -16.36 -3.15
N ILE A 13 1.61 -15.54 -3.57
CA ILE A 13 1.70 -15.04 -4.94
C ILE A 13 1.95 -16.19 -5.92
N ARG A 14 2.91 -17.06 -5.62
CA ARG A 14 3.23 -18.22 -6.47
C ARG A 14 2.05 -19.17 -6.60
N ASP A 15 1.35 -19.47 -5.51
CA ASP A 15 0.17 -20.33 -5.52
C ASP A 15 -0.95 -19.73 -6.39
N MET A 16 -1.18 -18.42 -6.28
CA MET A 16 -2.17 -17.70 -7.08
C MET A 16 -1.83 -17.67 -8.59
N LEU A 17 -0.54 -17.70 -8.91
CA LEU A 17 -0.03 -17.59 -10.29
C LEU A 17 0.50 -18.93 -10.84
N TYR A 18 0.12 -20.04 -10.21
CA TYR A 18 0.45 -21.41 -10.62
C TYR A 18 1.96 -21.68 -10.74
N ASP A 19 2.77 -21.02 -9.91
CA ASP A 19 4.24 -21.10 -9.88
C ASP A 19 4.90 -20.70 -11.23
N ASP A 20 4.20 -19.92 -12.07
CA ASP A 20 4.73 -19.40 -13.32
C ASP A 20 5.56 -18.14 -13.09
N ASP A 21 6.88 -18.24 -13.26
CA ASP A 21 7.83 -17.14 -13.05
C ASP A 21 7.52 -15.90 -13.93
N GLY A 22 6.96 -16.10 -15.13
CA GLY A 22 6.57 -15.02 -16.01
C GLY A 22 5.43 -14.19 -15.42
N TYR A 23 4.38 -14.87 -14.94
CA TYR A 23 3.28 -14.20 -14.27
C TYR A 23 3.68 -13.58 -12.93
N VAL A 24 4.54 -14.23 -12.15
CA VAL A 24 5.08 -13.65 -10.90
C VAL A 24 5.80 -12.34 -11.18
N LYS A 25 6.62 -12.29 -12.24
CA LYS A 25 7.35 -11.08 -12.64
C LYS A 25 6.41 -9.96 -13.11
N GLU A 26 5.42 -10.28 -13.94
CA GLU A 26 4.42 -9.30 -14.41
C GLU A 26 3.59 -8.74 -13.25
N PHE A 27 3.13 -9.61 -12.37
CA PHE A 27 2.38 -9.23 -11.18
C PHE A 27 3.20 -8.34 -10.23
N SER A 28 4.48 -8.68 -10.03
CA SER A 28 5.39 -7.90 -9.17
C SER A 28 5.61 -6.50 -9.73
N ASN A 29 5.85 -6.37 -11.05
CA ASN A 29 5.98 -5.06 -11.70
C ASN A 29 4.70 -4.21 -11.57
N ALA A 30 3.53 -4.81 -11.82
CA ALA A 30 2.25 -4.12 -11.69
C ALA A 30 1.96 -3.69 -10.24
N SER A 31 2.35 -4.51 -9.27
CA SER A 31 2.21 -4.21 -7.84
C SER A 31 3.13 -3.05 -7.43
N ILE A 32 4.40 -3.06 -7.85
CA ILE A 32 5.35 -1.96 -7.62
C ILE A 32 4.77 -0.64 -8.12
N GLN A 33 4.24 -0.62 -9.35
CA GLN A 33 3.60 0.56 -9.91
C GLN A 33 2.38 0.99 -9.09
N SER A 34 1.50 0.05 -8.75
CA SER A 34 0.26 0.34 -8.03
C SER A 34 0.51 0.93 -6.64
N PHE A 35 1.44 0.34 -5.86
CA PHE A 35 1.82 0.86 -4.54
C PHE A 35 2.55 2.20 -4.64
N GLY A 36 3.40 2.39 -5.67
CA GLY A 36 4.08 3.64 -5.92
C GLY A 36 3.12 4.80 -6.23
N GLU A 37 2.16 4.58 -7.12
CA GLU A 37 1.10 5.56 -7.42
C GLU A 37 0.21 5.82 -6.21
N PHE A 38 -0.17 4.75 -5.49
CA PHE A 38 -1.03 4.87 -4.32
C PHE A 38 -0.40 5.72 -3.22
N LYS A 39 0.84 5.44 -2.81
CA LYS A 39 1.47 6.16 -1.70
C LYS A 39 1.60 7.66 -2.00
N GLN A 40 1.92 8.01 -3.25
CA GLN A 40 2.03 9.40 -3.68
C GLN A 40 0.67 10.10 -3.59
N HIS A 41 -0.37 9.52 -4.22
CA HIS A 41 -1.69 10.12 -4.23
C HIS A 41 -2.34 10.14 -2.84
N PHE A 42 -2.09 9.14 -2.01
CA PHE A 42 -2.54 9.11 -0.62
C PHE A 42 -1.97 10.30 0.16
N LYS A 43 -0.64 10.47 0.13
CA LYS A 43 0.05 11.57 0.82
C LYS A 43 -0.43 12.93 0.32
N GLU A 44 -0.46 13.14 -0.99
CA GLU A 44 -0.92 14.39 -1.61
C GLU A 44 -2.36 14.72 -1.19
N SER A 45 -3.28 13.76 -1.30
CA SER A 45 -4.70 13.97 -0.99
C SER A 45 -4.94 14.18 0.50
N LEU A 46 -4.26 13.42 1.36
CA LEU A 46 -4.40 13.52 2.81
C LEU A 46 -3.93 14.89 3.32
N LEU A 47 -2.74 15.32 2.90
CA LEU A 47 -2.17 16.61 3.32
C LEU A 47 -2.91 17.81 2.74
N ALA A 48 -3.50 17.67 1.54
CA ALA A 48 -4.39 18.66 0.95
C ALA A 48 -5.82 18.64 1.56
N ARG A 49 -6.15 17.64 2.39
CA ARG A 49 -7.49 17.40 2.94
C ARG A 49 -8.56 17.13 1.87
N GLU A 50 -8.16 16.54 0.75
CA GLU A 50 -9.01 16.24 -0.41
C GLU A 50 -9.61 14.84 -0.29
N MET A 51 -10.74 14.73 0.42
CA MET A 51 -11.39 13.45 0.72
C MET A 51 -11.77 12.64 -0.53
N ASP A 52 -12.22 13.28 -1.60
CA ASP A 52 -12.65 12.57 -2.80
C ASP A 52 -11.47 11.96 -3.57
N GLU A 53 -10.32 12.65 -3.62
CA GLU A 53 -9.10 12.09 -4.21
C GLU A 53 -8.52 10.98 -3.33
N LEU A 54 -8.55 11.14 -2.01
CA LEU A 54 -8.17 10.10 -1.06
C LEU A 54 -8.99 8.82 -1.28
N ARG A 55 -10.31 8.93 -1.45
CA ARG A 55 -11.19 7.79 -1.75
C ARG A 55 -10.86 7.11 -3.07
N ARG A 56 -10.53 7.89 -4.11
CA ARG A 56 -10.11 7.35 -5.41
C ARG A 56 -8.81 6.57 -5.30
N ALA A 57 -7.82 7.10 -4.59
CA ALA A 57 -6.56 6.40 -4.33
C ALA A 57 -6.81 5.07 -3.60
N GLY A 58 -7.59 5.10 -2.51
CA GLY A 58 -7.96 3.91 -1.75
C GLY A 58 -8.73 2.86 -2.57
N HIS A 59 -9.69 3.27 -3.41
CA HIS A 59 -10.44 2.36 -4.27
C HIS A 59 -9.56 1.61 -5.29
N LYS A 60 -8.50 2.25 -5.79
CA LYS A 60 -7.57 1.61 -6.73
C LYS A 60 -6.70 0.56 -6.05
N ILE A 61 -6.15 0.83 -4.88
CA ILE A 61 -5.21 -0.09 -4.22
C ILE A 61 -5.89 -1.23 -3.47
N LYS A 62 -7.11 -1.00 -2.96
CA LYS A 62 -7.80 -1.93 -2.06
C LYS A 62 -7.91 -3.37 -2.59
N PRO A 63 -8.23 -3.64 -3.87
CA PRO A 63 -8.27 -5.01 -4.38
C PRO A 63 -6.92 -5.74 -4.24
N VAL A 64 -5.81 -5.08 -4.58
CA VAL A 64 -4.47 -5.66 -4.50
C VAL A 64 -4.05 -5.85 -3.05
N ALA A 65 -4.29 -4.85 -2.18
CA ALA A 65 -3.99 -4.97 -0.76
C ALA A 65 -4.76 -6.12 -0.08
N MET A 66 -6.05 -6.28 -0.38
CA MET A 66 -6.86 -7.40 0.14
C MET A 66 -6.37 -8.76 -0.35
N MET A 67 -6.02 -8.85 -1.63
CA MET A 67 -5.51 -10.08 -2.22
C MET A 67 -4.19 -10.53 -1.58
N LEU A 68 -3.33 -9.57 -1.24
CA LEU A 68 -2.05 -9.78 -0.58
C LEU A 68 -2.14 -9.82 0.95
N LYS A 69 -3.34 -9.68 1.53
CA LYS A 69 -3.58 -9.61 2.99
C LYS A 69 -2.77 -8.49 3.69
N LEU A 70 -2.59 -7.36 3.01
CA LEU A 70 -1.90 -6.18 3.54
C LEU A 70 -2.90 -5.30 4.30
N ASP A 71 -3.48 -5.86 5.37
CA ASP A 71 -4.49 -5.20 6.21
C ASP A 71 -4.06 -3.82 6.72
N PRO A 72 -2.78 -3.57 7.10
CA PRO A 72 -2.33 -2.24 7.52
C PRO A 72 -2.57 -1.12 6.51
N VAL A 73 -2.50 -1.42 5.19
CA VAL A 73 -2.81 -0.42 4.14
C VAL A 73 -4.28 -0.02 4.19
N ILE A 74 -5.17 -0.99 4.44
CA ILE A 74 -6.61 -0.76 4.52
C ILE A 74 -6.94 0.00 5.80
N GLU A 75 -6.34 -0.38 6.92
CA GLU A 75 -6.53 0.26 8.22
C GLU A 75 -6.07 1.71 8.20
N MET A 76 -4.84 2.00 7.75
CA MET A 76 -4.33 3.37 7.65
C MET A 76 -5.16 4.21 6.68
N TYR A 77 -5.64 3.63 5.57
CA TYR A 77 -6.57 4.30 4.67
C TYR A 77 -7.90 4.64 5.36
N ASP A 78 -8.48 3.71 6.13
CA ASP A 78 -9.71 3.98 6.86
C ASP A 78 -9.51 5.04 7.96
N THR A 79 -8.41 4.96 8.71
CA THR A 79 -7.98 5.97 9.70
C THR A 79 -7.83 7.35 9.07
N SER A 80 -7.26 7.45 7.86
CA SER A 80 -7.04 8.72 7.18
C SER A 80 -8.35 9.46 6.89
N LYS A 81 -9.43 8.74 6.55
CA LYS A 81 -10.75 9.34 6.36
C LYS A 81 -11.29 9.88 7.68
N THR A 82 -11.17 9.12 8.76
CA THR A 82 -11.57 9.57 10.10
C THR A 82 -10.78 10.82 10.50
N TYR A 83 -9.48 10.88 10.23
CA TYR A 83 -8.65 12.05 10.55
C TYR A 83 -9.12 13.30 9.79
N LEU A 84 -9.51 13.16 8.53
CA LEU A 84 -10.09 14.27 7.76
C LEU A 84 -11.48 14.68 8.30
N GLU A 85 -12.34 13.73 8.63
CA GLU A 85 -13.68 13.99 9.18
C GLU A 85 -13.63 14.68 10.55
N GLU A 86 -12.66 14.31 11.39
CA GLU A 86 -12.40 14.92 12.69
C GLU A 86 -11.57 16.22 12.60
N ASN A 87 -11.16 16.60 11.39
CA ASN A 87 -10.34 17.77 11.11
C ASN A 87 -9.04 17.82 11.96
N ARG A 88 -8.36 16.67 12.05
CA ARG A 88 -7.11 16.48 12.82
C ARG A 88 -6.00 17.44 12.38
N SER A 89 -4.99 17.60 13.23
CA SER A 89 -3.88 18.53 12.99
C SER A 89 -3.04 18.11 11.78
N THR A 90 -2.36 19.07 11.16
CA THR A 90 -1.46 18.78 10.02
C THR A 90 -0.30 17.85 10.42
N GLU A 91 0.13 17.89 11.68
CA GLU A 91 1.14 16.97 12.22
C GLU A 91 0.62 15.52 12.24
N GLU A 92 -0.57 15.29 12.82
CA GLU A 92 -1.20 13.96 12.82
C GLU A 92 -1.44 13.42 11.39
N LEU A 93 -1.76 14.29 10.41
CA LEU A 93 -1.92 13.89 9.01
C LEU A 93 -0.57 13.54 8.36
N ALA A 94 0.49 14.27 8.69
CA ALA A 94 1.83 14.03 8.17
C ALA A 94 2.41 12.73 8.70
N ASP A 95 2.26 12.46 10.00
CA ASP A 95 2.71 11.22 10.63
C ASP A 95 2.05 10.00 9.97
N LEU A 96 0.71 10.04 9.77
CA LEU A 96 0.00 8.96 9.09
C LEU A 96 0.43 8.79 7.62
N ALA A 97 0.74 9.89 6.93
CA ALA A 97 1.22 9.85 5.55
C ALA A 97 2.61 9.19 5.45
N ASP A 98 3.50 9.53 6.38
CA ASP A 98 4.86 8.99 6.43
C ASP A 98 4.87 7.50 6.85
N ASP A 99 3.95 7.09 7.75
CA ASP A 99 3.73 5.68 8.09
C ASP A 99 3.27 4.87 6.88
N MET A 100 2.27 5.37 6.13
CA MET A 100 1.79 4.73 4.91
C MET A 100 2.88 4.64 3.84
N GLU A 101 3.64 5.72 3.66
CA GLU A 101 4.75 5.78 2.71
C GLU A 101 5.81 4.73 3.05
N THR A 102 6.24 4.66 4.31
CA THR A 102 7.22 3.68 4.80
C THR A 102 6.74 2.25 4.60
N TYR A 103 5.47 1.98 4.88
CA TYR A 103 4.88 0.66 4.68
C TYR A 103 4.87 0.28 3.19
N CYS A 104 4.40 1.18 2.33
CA CYS A 104 4.38 0.97 0.89
C CYS A 104 5.78 0.78 0.31
N ASP A 105 6.78 1.52 0.79
CA ASP A 105 8.17 1.37 0.37
C ASP A 105 8.74 0.01 0.75
N THR A 106 8.37 -0.53 1.92
CA THR A 106 8.76 -1.88 2.32
C THR A 106 8.13 -2.92 1.38
N VAL A 107 6.84 -2.81 1.09
CA VAL A 107 6.14 -3.70 0.14
C VAL A 107 6.76 -3.62 -1.25
N ILE A 108 7.06 -2.42 -1.75
CA ILE A 108 7.69 -2.21 -3.05
C ILE A 108 9.08 -2.85 -3.09
N ALA A 109 9.89 -2.66 -2.04
CA ALA A 109 11.24 -3.24 -1.97
C ALA A 109 11.18 -4.78 -2.00
N GLU A 110 10.24 -5.39 -1.29
CA GLU A 110 10.07 -6.85 -1.32
C GLU A 110 9.62 -7.36 -2.70
N PHE A 111 8.74 -6.64 -3.39
CA PHE A 111 8.41 -6.98 -4.79
C PHE A 111 9.60 -6.82 -5.73
N GLN A 112 10.48 -5.83 -5.50
CA GLN A 112 11.69 -5.63 -6.30
C GLN A 112 12.68 -6.79 -6.20
N GLU A 113 12.63 -7.59 -5.14
CA GLU A 113 13.44 -8.81 -5.01
C GLU A 113 12.94 -9.95 -5.91
N LEU A 114 11.73 -9.84 -6.47
CA LEU A 114 11.09 -10.85 -7.31
C LEU A 114 11.21 -10.59 -8.83
N VAL A 115 11.81 -9.46 -9.24
CA VAL A 115 11.87 -9.00 -10.65
C VAL A 115 13.24 -9.10 -11.30
#